data_AF-A0A8I0W9A4-F1
#
_entry.id   AF-A0A8I0W9A4-F1
#
_cell.length_a   1.000
_cell.length_b   1.000
_cell.length_c   1.000
_cell.angle_alpha   90.00
_cell.angle_beta   90.00
_cell.angle_gamma   90.00
#
_symmetry.space_group_name_H-M   'P 1'
#
loop_
_entity.id
_entity.type
_entity.pdbx_description
1 polymer ?
#
loop_
_entity_poly.entity_id
_entity_poly.type
_entity_poly.pdbx_seq_one_letter_code
_entity_poly.pdbx_strand_id
1 'polypeptide(L)'
;IPPKLGVSSFVGYLKGKSSLMIFDRHANLKYRYGNRKFWCKGFYVDTVGRNKKVIENYIRNQLQEEIVADQISMEEYLDPFTGEEIKKRRKK
;
A
#
# COMPACT_ATOMS: atom_id res chain seq x y z
N ILE A 1 -22.65 -2.41 -3.20
CA ILE A 1 -22.22 -3.38 -2.16
C ILE A 1 -23.48 -3.76 -1.40
N PRO A 2 -23.81 -5.06 -1.24
CA PRO A 2 -24.94 -5.47 -0.42
C PRO A 2 -24.89 -4.81 0.97
N PRO A 3 -26.00 -4.27 1.51
CA PRO A 3 -25.98 -3.57 2.80
C PRO A 3 -25.48 -4.42 3.98
N LYS A 4 -25.63 -5.74 3.87
CA LYS A 4 -25.13 -6.72 4.84
C LYS A 4 -23.60 -6.87 4.88
N LEU A 5 -22.89 -6.33 3.89
CA LEU A 5 -21.44 -6.41 3.81
C LEU A 5 -20.83 -5.08 4.23
N GLY A 6 -19.94 -5.13 5.22
CA GLY A 6 -19.11 -3.99 5.59
C GLY A 6 -18.21 -3.57 4.42
N VAL A 7 -18.19 -2.27 4.14
CA VAL A 7 -17.40 -1.71 3.03
C VAL A 7 -15.92 -2.02 3.18
N SER A 8 -15.38 -1.93 4.39
CA SER A 8 -13.98 -2.26 4.69
C SER A 8 -13.62 -3.71 4.36
N SER A 9 -14.50 -4.65 4.72
CA SER A 9 -14.33 -6.08 4.42
C SER A 9 -14.32 -6.33 2.91
N PHE A 10 -15.28 -5.72 2.19
CA PHE A 10 -15.38 -5.85 0.75
C PHE A 10 -14.14 -5.27 0.03
N VAL A 11 -13.72 -4.06 0.40
CA VAL A 11 -12.54 -3.40 -0.19
C VAL A 11 -11.25 -4.17 0.15
N GLY A 12 -11.12 -4.67 1.38
CA GLY A 12 -9.99 -5.51 1.78
C GLY A 12 -9.87 -6.78 0.94
N TYR A 13 -10.98 -7.48 0.74
CA TYR A 13 -11.03 -8.65 -0.14
C TYR A 13 -10.63 -8.29 -1.58
N LEU A 14 -11.18 -7.20 -2.11
CA LEU A 14 -10.94 -6.77 -3.49
C LEU A 14 -9.47 -6.38 -3.73
N LYS A 15 -8.88 -5.60 -2.82
CA LYS A 15 -7.45 -5.22 -2.85
C LYS A 15 -6.56 -6.45 -2.71
N GLY A 16 -6.88 -7.37 -1.80
CA GLY A 16 -6.10 -8.58 -1.57
C GLY A 16 -6.09 -9.55 -2.77
N LYS A 17 -7.29 -9.89 -3.27
CA LYS A 17 -7.42 -10.81 -4.41
C LYS A 17 -6.83 -10.24 -5.70
N SER A 18 -7.10 -8.97 -5.99
CA SER A 18 -6.53 -8.32 -7.19
C SER A 18 -5.00 -8.24 -7.12
N SER A 19 -4.42 -7.92 -5.97
CA SER A 19 -2.96 -7.92 -5.76
C SER A 19 -2.36 -9.29 -6.09
N LEU A 20 -2.95 -10.37 -5.58
CA LEU A 20 -2.50 -11.74 -5.88
C LEU A 20 -2.56 -12.04 -7.38
N MET A 21 -3.68 -11.74 -8.05
CA MET A 21 -3.86 -12.00 -9.48
C MET A 21 -2.88 -11.21 -10.35
N ILE A 22 -2.60 -9.95 -9.98
CA ILE A 22 -1.65 -9.10 -10.70
C ILE A 22 -0.24 -9.64 -10.58
N PHE A 23 0.20 -10.01 -9.38
CA PHE A 23 1.54 -10.56 -9.18
C PHE A 23 1.71 -11.96 -9.79
N ASP A 24 0.64 -12.74 -9.88
CA ASP A 24 0.66 -14.04 -10.55
C ASP A 24 0.82 -13.88 -12.07
N ARG A 25 0.04 -12.98 -12.68
CA ARG A 25 0.09 -12.69 -14.12
C ARG A 25 1.35 -11.94 -14.56
N HIS A 26 1.87 -11.07 -13.69
CA HIS A 26 3.01 -10.20 -14.00
C HIS A 26 4.14 -10.42 -13.00
N ALA A 27 4.88 -11.52 -13.19
CA ALA A 27 5.98 -11.90 -12.30
C ALA A 27 7.07 -10.82 -12.19
N ASN A 28 7.27 -10.00 -13.23
CA ASN A 28 8.19 -8.87 -13.23
C ASN A 28 7.83 -7.79 -12.17
N LEU A 29 6.55 -7.63 -11.84
CA LEU A 29 6.12 -6.71 -10.78
C LEU A 29 6.53 -7.21 -9.40
N LYS A 30 6.67 -8.52 -9.17
CA LYS A 30 7.16 -9.07 -7.89
C LYS A 30 8.57 -8.58 -7.56
N TYR A 31 9.41 -8.37 -8.57
CA TYR A 31 10.78 -7.89 -8.38
C TYR A 31 10.85 -6.38 -8.14
N ARG A 32 9.95 -5.58 -8.76
CA ARG A 32 9.89 -4.13 -8.54
C ARG A 32 9.26 -3.76 -7.20
N TYR A 33 8.21 -4.48 -6.80
CA TYR A 33 7.49 -4.26 -5.55
C TYR A 33 7.91 -5.32 -4.53
N GLY A 34 9.16 -5.32 -4.08
CA GLY A 34 9.76 -6.41 -3.29
C GLY A 34 8.94 -6.93 -2.09
N ASN A 35 8.10 -6.08 -1.48
CA ASN A 35 7.18 -6.43 -0.40
C ASN A 35 5.80 -6.99 -0.87
N ARG A 36 5.63 -7.21 -2.17
CA ARG A 36 4.39 -7.64 -2.86
C ARG A 36 3.15 -6.81 -2.45
N LYS A 37 3.33 -5.52 -2.18
CA LYS A 37 2.24 -4.57 -1.97
C LYS A 37 1.93 -3.89 -3.29
N PHE A 38 0.75 -4.14 -3.83
CA PHE A 38 0.29 -3.48 -5.05
C PHE A 38 -0.55 -2.23 -4.77
N TRP A 39 -1.32 -2.25 -3.67
CA TRP A 39 -2.20 -1.14 -3.28
C TRP A 39 -1.69 -0.45 -2.01
N CYS A 40 -1.95 0.86 -1.93
CA CYS A 40 -1.84 1.69 -0.73
C CYS A 40 -2.64 1.07 0.45
N LYS A 41 -2.29 1.37 1.70
CA LYS A 41 -3.06 0.86 2.87
C LYS A 41 -4.48 1.44 2.92
N GLY A 42 -4.62 2.73 2.66
CA GLY A 42 -5.89 3.46 2.73
C GLY A 42 -6.86 3.13 1.58
N PHE A 43 -8.10 3.58 1.75
CA PHE A 43 -9.09 3.67 0.68
C PHE A 43 -10.07 4.80 0.98
N TYR A 44 -10.66 5.39 -0.07
CA TYR A 44 -11.71 6.39 0.03
C TYR A 44 -13.03 5.81 -0.49
N VAL A 45 -14.14 6.12 0.20
CA VAL A 45 -15.50 5.68 -0.15
C VAL A 45 -16.45 6.86 -0.04
N ASP A 46 -17.34 6.96 -1.02
CA ASP A 46 -18.47 7.89 -1.05
C ASP A 46 -19.74 7.10 -1.42
N THR A 47 -20.90 7.48 -0.88
CA THR A 47 -22.15 6.71 -0.99
C THR A 47 -22.87 6.96 -2.31
N VAL A 48 -23.06 8.23 -2.67
CA VAL A 48 -23.61 8.68 -3.97
C VAL A 48 -23.13 10.10 -4.23
N GLY A 49 -22.11 10.21 -5.08
CA GLY A 49 -21.45 11.45 -5.43
C GLY A 49 -20.09 11.16 -6.04
N ARG A 50 -19.68 11.92 -7.07
CA ARG A 50 -18.29 11.89 -7.54
C ARG A 50 -17.69 13.25 -7.22
N ASN A 51 -17.30 13.46 -5.97
CA ASN A 51 -16.64 14.70 -5.59
C ASN A 51 -15.16 14.67 -6.03
N LYS A 52 -14.90 15.17 -7.23
CA LYS A 52 -13.56 15.22 -7.82
C LYS A 52 -12.54 15.89 -6.90
N LYS A 53 -12.91 16.98 -6.22
CA LYS A 53 -12.01 17.74 -5.33
C LYS A 53 -11.57 16.90 -4.13
N VAL A 54 -12.49 16.12 -3.55
CA VAL A 54 -12.19 15.28 -2.38
C VAL A 54 -11.32 14.10 -2.78
N ILE A 55 -11.60 13.46 -3.92
CA ILE A 55 -10.78 12.36 -4.46
C ILE A 55 -9.35 12.85 -4.73
N GLU A 56 -9.20 14.04 -5.34
CA GLU A 56 -7.90 14.63 -5.61
C GLU A 56 -7.12 14.94 -4.31
N ASN A 57 -7.78 15.54 -3.32
CA ASN A 57 -7.17 15.79 -2.03
C ASN A 57 -6.77 14.50 -1.31
N TYR A 58 -7.60 13.46 -1.39
CA TYR A 58 -7.28 12.15 -0.82
C TYR A 58 -6.02 11.56 -1.46
N ILE A 59 -5.93 11.57 -2.79
CA ILE A 59 -4.75 11.05 -3.51
C ILE A 59 -3.48 11.84 -3.12
N ARG A 60 -3.57 13.18 -3.06
CA ARG A 60 -2.44 14.04 -2.70
C ARG A 60 -1.93 13.75 -1.29
N ASN A 61 -2.84 13.63 -0.32
CA ASN A 61 -2.48 13.36 1.06
C ASN A 61 -1.92 11.94 1.23
N GLN A 62 -2.52 10.95 0.57
CA GLN A 62 -2.07 9.56 0.62
C GLN A 62 -0.63 9.41 0.09
N LEU A 63 -0.29 10.10 -1.00
CA LEU A 63 1.07 10.09 -1.54
C LEU A 63 2.08 10.71 -0.55
N GLN A 64 1.71 11.80 0.11
CA GLN A 64 2.56 12.45 1.09
C GLN A 64 2.78 11.56 2.32
N GLU A 65 1.73 10.94 2.85
CA GLU A 65 1.79 10.02 3.98
C GLU A 65 2.64 8.79 3.66
N GLU A 66 2.53 8.25 2.45
CA GLU A 66 3.34 7.10 2.04
C GLU A 66 4.81 7.45 1.86
N ILE A 67 5.16 8.64 1.34
CA ILE A 67 6.55 9.10 1.28
C ILE A 67 7.14 9.20 2.68
N VAL A 68 6.40 9.79 3.63
CA VAL A 68 6.85 9.92 5.03
C VAL A 68 6.97 8.54 5.68
N ALA A 69 5.99 7.65 5.50
CA ALA A 69 6.02 6.30 6.06
C ALA A 69 7.16 5.45 5.47
N ASP A 70 7.43 5.56 4.17
CA ASP A 70 8.54 4.87 3.52
C ASP A 70 9.89 5.44 3.98
N GLN A 71 10.00 6.75 4.19
CA GLN A 71 11.19 7.39 4.78
C GLN A 71 11.44 6.91 6.21
N ILE A 72 10.41 6.82 7.05
CA ILE A 72 10.51 6.26 8.41
C ILE A 72 10.87 4.77 8.36
N SER A 73 10.32 4.00 7.41
CA SER A 73 10.70 2.58 7.22
C SER A 73 12.15 2.41 6.71
N MET A 74 12.70 3.43 6.04
CA MET A 74 14.11 3.55 5.72
C MET A 74 14.94 4.08 6.89
N GLU A 75 14.36 4.45 8.02
CA GLU A 75 15.09 4.78 9.25
C GLU A 75 15.13 3.59 10.22
N GLU A 76 14.19 2.64 10.08
CA GLU A 76 14.27 1.28 10.65
C GLU A 76 15.32 0.38 9.95
N TYR A 77 16.49 0.93 9.58
CA TYR A 77 17.68 0.10 9.36
C TYR A 77 18.33 -0.33 10.66
N LEU A 78 17.85 0.13 11.81
CA LEU A 78 18.37 -0.26 13.12
C LEU A 78 17.56 -1.45 13.66
N ASP A 79 18.22 -2.56 13.91
CA ASP A 79 17.61 -3.74 14.54
C ASP A 79 17.04 -3.36 15.93
N PRO A 80 15.74 -3.53 16.19
CA PRO A 80 15.09 -3.09 17.43
C PRO A 80 15.54 -3.85 18.69
N PHE A 81 16.30 -4.95 18.55
CA PHE A 81 16.84 -5.70 19.70
C PHE A 81 18.34 -5.45 19.94
N THR A 82 19.09 -5.02 18.92
CA THR A 82 20.56 -4.85 19.00
C THR A 82 21.04 -3.43 18.71
N GLY A 83 20.23 -2.60 18.07
CA GLY A 83 20.57 -1.22 17.67
C GLY A 83 21.55 -1.13 16.50
N GLU A 84 21.82 -2.23 15.77
CA GLU A 84 22.79 -2.25 14.68
C GLU A 84 22.15 -1.93 13.31
N GLU A 85 22.90 -1.23 12.43
CA GLU A 85 22.47 -0.97 11.06
C GLU A 85 22.48 -2.26 10.20
N ILE A 86 21.32 -2.67 9.68
CA ILE A 86 21.16 -3.75 8.70
C ILE A 86 21.80 -3.32 7.38
N LYS A 87 23.09 -3.64 7.19
CA LYS A 87 23.84 -3.35 5.96
C LYS A 87 23.14 -3.96 4.75
N LYS A 88 22.63 -3.11 3.85
CA LYS A 88 22.19 -3.53 2.50
C LYS A 88 23.34 -4.30 1.84
N ARG A 89 23.15 -5.61 1.62
CA ARG A 89 23.91 -6.34 0.60
C ARG A 89 23.60 -5.71 -0.75
N ARG A 90 24.45 -4.77 -1.20
CA ARG A 90 24.47 -4.31 -2.60
C ARG A 90 24.64 -5.55 -3.48
N LYS A 91 23.62 -5.91 -4.25
CA LYS A 91 23.80 -6.83 -5.38
C LYS A 91 24.64 -6.10 -6.41
N LYS A 92 25.70 -6.79 -6.83
CA LYS A 92 26.70 -6.40 -7.84
C LYS A 92 26.04 -5.86 -9.11
#